data_AF-A0A3C1BY87-F1
#
_entry.id   AF-A0A3C1BY87-F1
#
_cell.length_a   1.000
_cell.length_b   1.000
_cell.length_c   1.000
_cell.angle_alpha   90.00
_cell.angle_beta   90.00
_cell.angle_gamma   90.00
#
_symmetry.space_group_name_H-M   'P 1'
#
loop_
_entity.id
_entity.type
_entity.pdbx_description
1 polymer ?
#
loop_
_entity_poly.entity_id
_entity_poly.type
_entity_poly.pdbx_seq_one_letter_code
_entity_poly.pdbx_strand_id
1 'polypeptide(L)'
;MNYKMMGRFIAQILMIAGVFMLPALAISLYCGETAAVYAFLLTLGAFALVIGLLTLTCRGAASAFYAKEGLVCAGASWIVLSLLSCLPFYLSREIPSYLDALFEIVSGFTTTGASVVPEVERLSKGILYWRSFSHWLGGMGVLVFLLAFTSGGGKGQGFTMHLLRAESPGPNVGKLVPRMRKTAAILYVLYICLTVLNVIFLLIGKMPLFEAVCTAFGTAGTGGFGVKNDSIAGYSPYLQNVTTVFMALFGINFSCYYLLLVGNFRSVFKDEELRMYLGILVGATLLIVWNLRGFYPTLGEAVRHAAFQVSSVMTTTGYATTDFALWPAFSQSILLLLMVIGACAGSTGGGLKCARALLLFKGLKRNIHQVLHHRRVQTIRINDQVVGEKVLD
;
A
#
# COMPACT_ATOMS: atom_id res chain seq x y z
N MET A 1 4.38 16.42 26.49
CA MET A 1 4.05 15.25 25.63
C MET A 1 3.63 14.12 26.54
N ASN A 2 2.48 13.53 26.26
CA ASN A 2 1.87 12.45 27.02
C ASN A 2 2.48 11.09 26.62
N TYR A 3 3.72 10.85 27.04
CA TYR A 3 4.48 9.63 26.71
C TYR A 3 3.76 8.34 27.15
N LYS A 4 3.00 8.39 28.24
CA LYS A 4 2.20 7.24 28.71
C LYS A 4 1.11 6.86 27.71
N MET A 5 0.40 7.83 27.12
CA MET A 5 -0.55 7.52 26.05
C MET A 5 0.16 6.89 24.86
N MET A 6 1.30 7.46 24.46
CA MET A 6 2.08 6.95 23.33
C MET A 6 2.50 5.49 23.52
N GLY A 7 2.99 5.12 24.72
CA GLY A 7 3.34 3.74 25.04
C GLY A 7 2.14 2.79 25.04
N ARG A 8 0.98 3.23 25.55
CA ARG A 8 -0.27 2.45 25.47
C ARG A 8 -0.69 2.19 24.03
N PHE A 9 -0.53 3.19 23.16
CA PHE A 9 -0.86 3.09 21.74
C PHE A 9 0.04 2.09 21.00
N ILE A 10 1.35 2.19 21.22
CA ILE A 10 2.33 1.25 20.66
C ILE A 10 2.04 -0.18 21.14
N ALA A 11 1.69 -0.37 22.41
CA ALA A 11 1.30 -1.68 22.94
C ALA A 11 0.06 -2.26 22.23
N GLN A 12 -0.94 -1.43 21.90
CA GLN A 12 -2.12 -1.88 21.13
C GLN A 12 -1.76 -2.30 19.71
N ILE A 13 -0.84 -1.60 19.06
CA ILE A 13 -0.36 -1.95 17.71
C ILE A 13 0.39 -3.27 17.73
N LEU A 14 1.30 -3.44 18.70
CA LEU A 14 2.04 -4.68 18.86
C LEU A 14 1.10 -5.86 19.17
N MET A 15 0.04 -5.64 19.94
CA MET A 15 -0.98 -6.67 20.19
C MET A 15 -1.65 -7.12 18.89
N ILE A 16 -2.07 -6.16 18.05
CA ILE A 16 -2.68 -6.46 16.75
C ILE A 16 -1.68 -7.18 15.83
N ALA A 17 -0.44 -6.69 15.74
CA ALA A 17 0.60 -7.31 14.94
C ALA A 17 0.90 -8.76 15.41
N GLY A 18 0.89 -9.00 16.73
CA GLY A 18 1.05 -10.33 17.29
C GLY A 18 -0.09 -11.28 16.90
N VAL A 19 -1.35 -10.83 16.95
CA VAL A 19 -2.50 -11.62 16.47
C VAL A 19 -2.35 -11.95 14.99
N PHE A 20 -1.90 -11.00 14.19
CA PHE A 20 -1.67 -11.17 12.77
C PHE A 20 -0.49 -12.07 12.40
N MET A 21 0.41 -12.34 13.34
CA MET A 21 1.51 -13.27 13.17
C MET A 21 1.08 -14.73 13.44
N LEU A 22 -0.08 -14.95 14.08
CA LEU A 22 -0.60 -16.30 14.37
C LEU A 22 -0.86 -17.16 13.13
N PRO A 23 -1.41 -16.65 12.00
CA PRO A 23 -1.54 -17.44 10.78
C PRO A 23 -0.19 -17.92 10.24
N ALA A 24 0.87 -17.10 10.33
CA ALA A 24 2.22 -17.48 9.91
C ALA A 24 2.75 -18.66 10.74
N LEU A 25 2.53 -18.62 12.06
CA LEU A 25 2.85 -19.71 12.98
C LEU A 25 2.04 -20.98 12.64
N ALA A 26 0.74 -20.85 12.39
CA ALA A 26 -0.12 -21.98 12.05
C ALA A 26 0.30 -22.65 10.73
N ILE A 27 0.67 -21.87 9.72
CA ILE A 27 1.21 -22.38 8.44
C ILE A 27 2.52 -23.13 8.68
N SER A 28 3.42 -22.56 9.49
CA SER A 28 4.71 -23.19 9.84
C SER A 28 4.51 -24.54 10.55
N LEU A 29 3.55 -24.61 11.49
CA LEU A 29 3.18 -25.84 12.20
C LEU A 29 2.63 -26.89 11.23
N TYR A 30 1.71 -26.49 10.35
CA TYR A 30 1.11 -27.39 9.36
C TYR A 30 2.14 -27.95 8.38
N CYS A 31 3.14 -27.14 8.00
CA CYS A 31 4.20 -27.54 7.07
C CYS A 31 5.39 -28.24 7.76
N GLY A 32 5.41 -28.36 9.09
CA GLY A 32 6.50 -28.99 9.83
C GLY A 32 7.79 -28.17 9.89
N GLU A 33 7.69 -26.85 9.72
CA GLU A 33 8.83 -25.90 9.63
C GLU A 33 9.32 -25.53 11.04
N THR A 34 10.01 -26.44 11.72
CA THR A 34 10.35 -26.32 13.16
C THR A 34 11.12 -25.05 13.51
N ALA A 35 12.12 -24.66 12.71
CA ALA A 35 12.89 -23.44 12.93
C ALA A 35 12.02 -22.18 12.87
N ALA A 36 11.11 -22.10 11.88
CA ALA A 36 10.16 -21.00 11.76
C ALA A 36 9.15 -20.97 12.92
N VAL A 37 8.66 -22.13 13.35
CA VAL A 37 7.77 -22.26 14.52
C VAL A 37 8.43 -21.68 15.78
N TYR A 38 9.66 -22.09 16.09
CA TYR A 38 10.40 -21.55 17.24
C TYR A 38 10.63 -20.04 17.11
N ALA A 39 10.99 -19.56 15.92
CA ALA A 39 11.21 -18.14 15.65
C ALA A 39 9.94 -17.30 15.88
N PHE A 40 8.78 -17.76 15.41
CA PHE A 40 7.50 -17.09 15.64
C PHE A 40 7.08 -17.10 17.11
N LEU A 41 7.24 -18.24 17.82
CA LEU A 41 6.92 -18.32 19.25
C LEU A 41 7.78 -17.38 20.10
N LEU A 42 9.09 -17.33 19.85
CA LEU A 42 10.00 -16.40 20.52
C LEU A 42 9.65 -14.94 20.22
N THR A 43 9.28 -14.64 18.97
CA THR A 43 8.84 -13.30 18.57
C THR A 43 7.55 -12.89 19.30
N LEU A 44 6.55 -13.79 19.36
CA LEU A 44 5.32 -13.55 20.11
C LEU A 44 5.58 -13.36 21.62
N GLY A 45 6.55 -14.10 22.17
CA GLY A 45 7.03 -13.91 23.54
C GLY A 45 7.65 -12.52 23.76
N ALA A 46 8.49 -12.06 22.82
CA ALA A 46 9.06 -10.72 22.86
C ALA A 46 7.98 -9.64 22.75
N PHE A 47 6.98 -9.82 21.89
CA PHE A 47 5.82 -8.92 21.80
C PHE A 47 5.08 -8.86 23.13
N ALA A 48 4.75 -10.01 23.72
CA ALA A 48 4.04 -10.09 25.00
C ALA A 48 4.81 -9.38 26.13
N LEU A 49 6.14 -9.53 26.17
CA LEU A 49 6.99 -8.87 27.14
C LEU A 49 6.96 -7.34 26.98
N VAL A 50 7.14 -6.83 25.75
CA VAL A 50 7.11 -5.39 25.47
C VAL A 50 5.72 -4.80 25.74
N ILE A 51 4.66 -5.50 25.31
CA ILE A 51 3.27 -5.11 25.58
C ILE A 51 3.02 -5.06 27.09
N GLY A 52 3.47 -6.07 27.85
CA GLY A 52 3.33 -6.12 29.31
C GLY A 52 4.03 -4.94 30.00
N LEU A 53 5.28 -4.67 29.62
CA LEU A 53 6.06 -3.56 30.15
C LEU A 53 5.42 -2.20 29.85
N LEU A 54 5.03 -1.97 28.60
CA LEU A 54 4.37 -0.72 28.19
C LEU A 54 3.02 -0.57 28.91
N THR A 55 2.23 -1.63 28.99
CA THR A 55 0.93 -1.58 29.66
C THR A 55 1.05 -1.31 31.16
N LEU A 56 2.09 -1.81 31.82
CA LEU A 56 2.35 -1.58 33.24
C LEU A 56 2.86 -0.16 33.52
N THR A 57 3.86 0.29 32.76
CA THR A 57 4.51 1.61 32.93
C THR A 57 3.61 2.77 32.50
N CYS A 58 2.70 2.52 31.55
CA CYS A 58 1.79 3.53 30.99
C CYS A 58 0.39 3.53 31.62
N ARG A 59 0.18 2.84 32.74
CA ARG A 59 -1.09 2.91 33.49
C ARG A 59 -1.38 4.36 33.91
N GLY A 60 -2.67 4.72 33.88
CA GLY A 60 -3.14 6.05 34.27
C GLY A 60 -2.80 7.17 33.26
N ALA A 61 -2.54 6.84 31.99
CA ALA A 61 -2.34 7.85 30.95
C ALA A 61 -3.55 8.80 30.85
N ALA A 62 -3.29 10.11 30.84
CA ALA A 62 -4.33 11.10 30.59
C ALA A 62 -4.89 10.92 29.17
N SER A 63 -6.18 11.22 28.98
CA SER A 63 -6.86 11.09 27.69
C SER A 63 -6.54 12.23 26.71
N ALA A 64 -5.89 13.30 27.17
CA ALA A 64 -5.49 14.42 26.32
C ALA A 64 -4.38 13.98 25.36
N PHE A 65 -4.65 14.13 24.05
CA PHE A 65 -3.74 13.77 22.97
C PHE A 65 -3.82 14.82 21.86
N TYR A 66 -2.68 15.44 21.56
CA TYR A 66 -2.57 16.56 20.62
C TYR A 66 -1.86 16.15 19.31
N ALA A 67 -1.96 17.00 18.27
CA ALA A 67 -1.41 16.73 16.94
C ALA A 67 0.08 16.32 16.95
N LYS A 68 0.91 16.99 17.78
CA LYS A 68 2.33 16.67 17.94
C LYS A 68 2.56 15.24 18.41
N GLU A 69 1.75 14.78 19.36
CA GLU A 69 1.85 13.42 19.90
C GLU A 69 1.38 12.39 18.86
N GLY A 70 0.37 12.74 18.05
CA GLY A 70 -0.09 11.94 16.92
C GLY A 70 1.00 11.66 15.89
N LEU A 71 1.73 12.71 15.48
CA LEU A 71 2.82 12.58 14.51
C LEU A 71 3.97 11.72 15.04
N VAL A 72 4.38 11.93 16.30
CA VAL A 72 5.46 11.13 16.90
C VAL A 72 5.00 9.68 17.12
N CYS A 73 3.76 9.46 17.56
CA CYS A 73 3.20 8.11 17.69
C CYS A 73 3.21 7.35 16.37
N ALA A 74 2.80 7.99 15.27
CA ALA A 74 2.78 7.34 13.97
C ALA A 74 4.20 6.86 13.59
N GLY A 75 5.18 7.77 13.59
CA GLY A 75 6.57 7.41 13.26
C GLY A 75 7.18 6.37 14.20
N ALA A 76 7.02 6.54 15.51
CA ALA A 76 7.55 5.60 16.50
C ALA A 76 6.92 4.20 16.37
N SER A 77 5.63 4.13 16.00
CA SER A 77 4.94 2.85 15.83
C SER A 77 5.52 2.04 14.68
N TRP A 78 5.80 2.66 13.53
CA TRP A 78 6.44 1.98 12.39
C TRP A 78 7.84 1.47 12.73
N ILE A 79 8.62 2.24 13.49
CA ILE A 79 9.97 1.85 13.93
C ILE A 79 9.88 0.64 14.87
N VAL A 80 9.10 0.74 15.96
CA VAL A 80 8.98 -0.33 16.96
C VAL A 80 8.38 -1.60 16.34
N LEU A 81 7.37 -1.45 15.49
CA LEU A 81 6.74 -2.56 14.78
C LEU A 81 7.77 -3.28 13.89
N SER A 82 8.59 -2.55 13.14
CA SER A 82 9.61 -3.15 12.26
C SER A 82 10.71 -3.86 13.04
N LEU A 83 11.24 -3.24 14.10
CA LEU A 83 12.30 -3.83 14.94
C LEU A 83 11.92 -5.17 15.56
N LEU A 84 10.66 -5.33 15.94
CA LEU A 84 10.18 -6.57 16.54
C LEU A 84 9.67 -7.57 15.49
N SER A 85 9.07 -7.10 14.38
CA SER A 85 8.49 -7.97 13.36
C SER A 85 9.50 -8.63 12.42
N CYS A 86 10.76 -8.16 12.38
CA CYS A 86 11.83 -8.85 11.65
C CYS A 86 12.37 -10.09 12.39
N LEU A 87 12.07 -10.24 13.69
CA LEU A 87 12.62 -11.32 14.52
C LEU A 87 12.38 -12.72 13.96
N PRO A 88 11.22 -13.07 13.35
CA PRO A 88 11.03 -14.39 12.77
C PRO A 88 12.05 -14.72 11.66
N PHE A 89 12.43 -13.73 10.84
CA PHE A 89 13.42 -13.90 9.77
C PHE A 89 14.83 -14.16 10.33
N TYR A 90 15.20 -13.43 11.38
CA TYR A 90 16.51 -13.54 12.00
C TYR A 90 16.64 -14.81 12.88
N LEU A 91 15.64 -15.09 13.71
CA LEU A 91 15.66 -16.22 14.66
C LEU A 91 15.53 -17.57 13.97
N SER A 92 14.83 -17.65 12.82
CA SER A 92 14.77 -18.86 11.99
C SER A 92 16.07 -19.15 11.24
N ARG A 93 17.01 -18.19 11.20
CA ARG A 93 18.26 -18.20 10.41
C ARG A 93 18.05 -18.19 8.89
N GLU A 94 16.84 -17.92 8.41
CA GLU A 94 16.57 -17.76 6.98
C GLU A 94 17.13 -16.43 6.44
N ILE A 95 17.18 -15.39 7.27
CA ILE A 95 17.94 -14.17 7.01
C ILE A 95 18.94 -13.96 8.17
N PRO A 96 20.19 -14.46 8.05
CA PRO A 96 21.12 -14.51 9.17
C PRO A 96 21.56 -13.15 9.72
N SER A 97 21.56 -12.10 8.89
CA SER A 97 21.88 -10.73 9.30
C SER A 97 20.61 -10.05 9.84
N TYR A 98 20.68 -9.54 11.07
CA TYR A 98 19.55 -8.81 11.66
C TYR A 98 19.23 -7.53 10.86
N LEU A 99 20.24 -6.86 10.31
CA LEU A 99 20.04 -5.64 9.51
C LEU A 99 19.34 -5.97 8.19
N ASP A 100 19.66 -7.11 7.58
CA ASP A 100 19.02 -7.58 6.34
C ASP A 100 17.57 -7.98 6.63
N ALA A 101 17.32 -8.67 7.75
CA ALA A 101 15.98 -9.01 8.21
C ALA A 101 15.14 -7.75 8.52
N LEU A 102 15.77 -6.73 9.11
CA LEU A 102 15.14 -5.44 9.38
C LEU A 102 14.83 -4.71 8.07
N PHE A 103 15.75 -4.70 7.11
CA PHE A 103 15.51 -4.12 5.78
C PHE A 103 14.33 -4.81 5.09
N GLU A 104 14.29 -6.15 5.09
CA GLU A 104 13.24 -6.95 4.46
C GLU A 104 11.86 -6.63 5.04
N ILE A 105 11.73 -6.57 6.39
CA ILE A 105 10.43 -6.24 7.01
C ILE A 105 10.04 -4.78 6.84
N VAL A 106 11.01 -3.85 6.89
CA VAL A 106 10.74 -2.42 6.67
C VAL A 106 10.21 -2.24 5.26
N SER A 107 10.91 -2.79 4.27
CA SER A 107 10.47 -2.81 2.87
C SER A 107 9.07 -3.39 2.71
N GLY A 108 8.78 -4.47 3.46
CA GLY A 108 7.46 -5.06 3.54
C GLY A 108 6.38 -4.09 4.06
N PHE A 109 6.56 -3.60 5.27
CA PHE A 109 5.59 -2.72 5.92
C PHE A 109 5.39 -1.38 5.22
N THR A 110 6.43 -0.84 4.60
CA THR A 110 6.32 0.39 3.80
C THR A 110 5.85 0.13 2.37
N THR A 111 5.56 -1.13 2.02
CA THR A 111 5.14 -1.58 0.69
C THR A 111 6.12 -1.14 -0.41
N THR A 112 7.41 -1.17 -0.11
CA THR A 112 8.48 -0.78 -1.05
C THR A 112 8.81 -1.93 -2.00
N GLY A 113 8.76 -3.18 -1.53
CA GLY A 113 8.99 -4.35 -2.38
C GLY A 113 10.45 -4.66 -2.71
N ALA A 114 11.41 -3.88 -2.20
CA ALA A 114 12.83 -4.18 -2.33
C ALA A 114 13.20 -5.37 -1.42
N SER A 115 13.97 -6.32 -1.93
CA SER A 115 14.33 -7.53 -1.19
C SER A 115 15.83 -7.75 -1.18
N VAL A 116 16.34 -8.23 -0.05
CA VAL A 116 17.73 -8.69 0.13
C VAL A 116 17.85 -10.21 0.07
N VAL A 117 16.71 -10.91 -0.02
CA VAL A 117 16.67 -12.37 -0.11
C VAL A 117 17.01 -12.82 -1.53
N PRO A 118 18.10 -13.57 -1.74
CA PRO A 118 18.54 -13.94 -3.08
C PRO A 118 17.74 -15.09 -3.68
N GLU A 119 17.16 -15.99 -2.88
CA GLU A 119 16.34 -17.11 -3.32
C GLU A 119 15.12 -17.25 -2.42
N VAL A 120 14.05 -16.55 -2.80
CA VAL A 120 12.82 -16.44 -2.02
C VAL A 120 12.13 -17.80 -1.87
N GLU A 121 12.27 -18.69 -2.85
CA GLU A 121 11.64 -20.00 -2.89
C GLU A 121 12.12 -20.95 -1.79
N ARG A 122 13.30 -20.70 -1.21
CA ARG A 122 13.85 -21.50 -0.10
C ARG A 122 13.27 -21.13 1.26
N LEU A 123 12.63 -19.97 1.37
CA LEU A 123 12.06 -19.53 2.62
C LEU A 123 10.91 -20.47 3.03
N SER A 124 10.78 -20.71 4.33
CA SER A 124 9.66 -21.45 4.89
C SER A 124 8.34 -20.76 4.53
N LYS A 125 7.27 -21.52 4.30
CA LYS A 125 5.95 -20.98 3.93
C LYS A 125 5.40 -20.03 5.00
N GLY A 126 5.65 -20.29 6.28
CA GLY A 126 5.27 -19.33 7.32
C GLY A 126 6.00 -17.99 7.20
N ILE A 127 7.29 -18.03 6.87
CA ILE A 127 8.14 -16.86 6.66
C ILE A 127 7.72 -16.10 5.39
N LEU A 128 7.47 -16.81 4.28
CA LEU A 128 6.95 -16.25 3.03
C LEU A 128 5.58 -15.59 3.21
N TYR A 129 4.70 -16.22 3.99
CA TYR A 129 3.42 -15.63 4.34
C TYR A 129 3.62 -14.32 5.10
N TRP A 130 4.44 -14.31 6.16
CA TRP A 130 4.67 -13.10 6.96
C TRP A 130 5.26 -11.96 6.13
N ARG A 131 6.25 -12.30 5.30
CA ARG A 131 6.85 -11.39 4.32
C ARG A 131 5.78 -10.79 3.40
N SER A 132 4.96 -11.61 2.76
CA SER A 132 3.92 -11.11 1.83
C SER A 132 2.79 -10.37 2.55
N PHE A 133 2.39 -10.82 3.73
CA PHE A 133 1.32 -10.23 4.54
C PHE A 133 1.70 -8.85 5.09
N SER A 134 2.99 -8.59 5.30
CA SER A 134 3.48 -7.25 5.68
C SER A 134 3.08 -6.18 4.65
N HIS A 135 3.04 -6.50 3.35
CA HIS A 135 2.53 -5.60 2.31
C HIS A 135 1.04 -5.30 2.51
N TRP A 136 0.27 -6.34 2.81
CA TRP A 136 -1.17 -6.20 2.98
C TRP A 136 -1.51 -5.32 4.19
N LEU A 137 -0.79 -5.49 5.30
CA LEU A 137 -0.88 -4.64 6.48
C LEU A 137 -0.40 -3.20 6.22
N GLY A 138 0.71 -3.07 5.48
CA GLY A 138 1.32 -1.79 5.13
C GLY A 138 0.44 -0.92 4.25
N GLY A 139 -0.10 -1.48 3.16
CA GLY A 139 -0.70 -0.70 2.08
C GLY A 139 -1.94 0.09 2.48
N MET A 140 -2.76 -0.46 3.39
CA MET A 140 -3.89 0.29 3.94
C MET A 140 -3.55 1.06 5.23
N GLY A 141 -2.37 0.81 5.80
CA GLY A 141 -1.90 1.38 7.07
C GLY A 141 -2.36 0.58 8.29
N VAL A 142 -1.39 0.14 9.08
CA VAL A 142 -1.65 -0.56 10.36
C VAL A 142 -2.41 0.35 11.33
N LEU A 143 -2.17 1.67 11.29
CA LEU A 143 -2.89 2.60 12.16
C LEU A 143 -4.32 2.83 11.68
N VAL A 144 -4.59 2.84 10.36
CA VAL A 144 -5.97 2.84 9.84
C VAL A 144 -6.73 1.60 10.30
N PHE A 145 -6.10 0.42 10.28
CA PHE A 145 -6.71 -0.80 10.82
C PHE A 145 -7.03 -0.66 12.31
N LEU A 146 -6.05 -0.23 13.11
CA LEU A 146 -6.24 0.03 14.53
C LEU A 146 -7.42 1.00 14.76
N LEU A 147 -7.53 2.08 14.00
CA LEU A 147 -8.61 3.05 14.09
C LEU A 147 -9.98 2.50 13.69
N ALA A 148 -10.04 1.58 12.73
CA ALA A 148 -11.28 0.91 12.33
C ALA A 148 -11.81 -0.02 13.44
N PHE A 149 -10.90 -0.82 14.03
CA PHE A 149 -11.28 -1.95 14.89
C PHE A 149 -11.16 -1.69 16.39
N THR A 150 -10.33 -0.75 16.86
CA THR A 150 -10.26 -0.45 18.30
C THR A 150 -11.49 0.28 18.82
N SER A 151 -12.05 -0.28 19.89
CA SER A 151 -13.14 0.29 20.67
C SER A 151 -12.59 1.33 21.65
N GLY A 152 -12.64 2.60 21.28
CA GLY A 152 -12.53 3.72 22.22
C GLY A 152 -13.92 4.28 22.52
N GLY A 153 -14.62 3.72 23.50
CA GLY A 153 -15.82 4.34 24.05
C GLY A 153 -15.50 5.73 24.63
N GLY A 154 -16.23 6.75 24.18
CA GLY A 154 -16.30 8.05 24.85
C GLY A 154 -15.28 9.12 24.42
N LYS A 155 -15.81 10.25 23.95
CA LYS A 155 -15.23 11.62 24.04
C LYS A 155 -13.86 11.94 23.39
N GLY A 156 -13.23 11.02 22.67
CA GLY A 156 -11.91 11.23 22.01
C GLY A 156 -11.95 11.67 20.54
N GLN A 157 -12.87 12.55 20.13
CA GLN A 157 -13.18 12.81 18.71
C GLN A 157 -12.04 13.48 17.90
N GLY A 158 -11.09 14.17 18.56
CA GLY A 158 -9.94 14.81 17.92
C GLY A 158 -8.72 13.90 17.68
N PHE A 159 -8.58 12.82 18.45
CA PHE A 159 -7.47 11.85 18.40
C PHE A 159 -7.27 11.23 17.02
N THR A 160 -8.39 10.81 16.41
CA THR A 160 -8.40 10.04 15.16
C THR A 160 -7.97 10.86 13.92
N MET A 161 -8.19 12.17 13.93
CA MET A 161 -7.99 13.01 12.74
C MET A 161 -6.51 13.29 12.46
N HIS A 162 -5.72 13.56 13.49
CA HIS A 162 -4.30 13.87 13.32
C HIS A 162 -3.48 12.64 12.92
N LEU A 163 -3.90 11.44 13.36
CA LEU A 163 -3.24 10.19 13.02
C LEU A 163 -3.55 9.74 11.58
N LEU A 164 -4.82 9.81 11.16
CA LEU A 164 -5.22 9.51 9.78
C LEU A 164 -4.61 10.48 8.76
N ARG A 165 -4.54 11.78 9.08
CA ARG A 165 -3.82 12.75 8.25
C ARG A 165 -2.32 12.45 8.12
N ALA A 166 -1.72 11.79 9.11
CA ALA A 166 -0.33 11.40 9.06
C ALA A 166 -0.10 10.19 8.13
N GLU A 167 -1.08 9.29 7.99
CA GLU A 167 -0.95 8.09 7.13
C GLU A 167 -1.57 8.23 5.74
N SER A 168 -2.56 9.10 5.55
CA SER A 168 -3.25 9.25 4.27
C SER A 168 -2.65 10.39 3.44
N PRO A 169 -1.94 10.12 2.33
CA PRO A 169 -1.45 11.15 1.43
C PRO A 169 -2.62 11.73 0.60
N GLY A 170 -2.87 13.03 0.74
CA GLY A 170 -3.83 13.77 -0.10
C GLY A 170 -4.31 15.09 0.50
N PRO A 171 -4.71 16.08 -0.33
CA PRO A 171 -5.11 17.42 0.13
C PRO A 171 -6.42 17.41 0.94
N ASN A 172 -7.32 16.47 0.66
CA ASN A 172 -8.56 16.28 1.39
C ASN A 172 -8.69 14.82 1.81
N VAL A 173 -8.59 14.54 3.12
CA VAL A 173 -9.11 13.29 3.69
C VAL A 173 -10.62 13.43 3.73
N GLY A 174 -11.26 13.15 2.59
CA GLY A 174 -12.69 13.33 2.39
C GLY A 174 -13.47 12.56 3.46
N LYS A 175 -14.40 13.24 4.14
CA LYS A 175 -15.32 12.54 5.04
C LYS A 175 -16.36 11.80 4.19
N LEU A 176 -16.18 10.50 3.93
CA LEU A 176 -17.18 9.69 3.22
C LEU A 176 -18.49 9.60 4.00
N VAL A 177 -18.39 9.49 5.32
CA VAL A 177 -19.52 9.52 6.24
C VAL A 177 -19.19 10.41 7.44
N PRO A 178 -20.19 10.94 8.18
CA PRO A 178 -19.95 11.87 9.29
C PRO A 178 -19.06 11.32 10.41
N ARG A 179 -18.96 9.98 10.53
CA ARG A 179 -18.15 9.28 11.54
C ARG A 179 -16.91 8.63 10.89
N MET A 180 -15.72 9.15 11.19
CA MET A 180 -14.45 8.69 10.60
C MET A 180 -14.11 7.22 10.85
N ARG A 181 -14.51 6.66 12.00
CA ARG A 181 -14.38 5.22 12.24
C ARG A 181 -15.17 4.38 11.23
N LYS A 182 -16.37 4.84 10.85
CA LYS A 182 -17.17 4.17 9.82
C LYS A 182 -16.49 4.30 8.45
N THR A 183 -15.90 5.46 8.14
CA THR A 183 -15.08 5.63 6.93
C THR A 183 -13.94 4.60 6.89
N ALA A 184 -13.11 4.53 7.94
CA ALA A 184 -11.98 3.60 7.99
C ALA A 184 -12.43 2.14 7.88
N ALA A 185 -13.51 1.75 8.57
CA ALA A 185 -14.07 0.40 8.48
C ALA A 185 -14.60 0.07 7.07
N ILE A 186 -15.31 1.00 6.42
CA ILE A 186 -15.81 0.81 5.04
C ILE A 186 -14.65 0.62 4.07
N LEU A 187 -13.64 1.48 4.16
CA LEU A 187 -12.46 1.39 3.30
C LEU A 187 -11.76 0.03 3.51
N TYR A 188 -11.61 -0.41 4.76
CA TYR A 188 -10.96 -1.70 5.07
C TYR A 188 -11.77 -2.91 4.58
N VAL A 189 -13.10 -2.85 4.65
CA VAL A 189 -13.98 -3.87 4.07
C VAL A 189 -13.81 -3.92 2.55
N LEU A 190 -13.79 -2.77 1.87
CA LEU A 190 -13.54 -2.70 0.43
C LEU A 190 -12.20 -3.32 0.04
N TYR A 191 -11.16 -3.03 0.82
CA TYR A 191 -9.81 -3.58 0.64
C TYR A 191 -9.78 -5.10 0.78
N ILE A 192 -10.41 -5.64 1.83
CA ILE A 192 -10.55 -7.10 2.02
C ILE A 192 -11.33 -7.71 0.84
N CYS A 193 -12.49 -7.14 0.47
CA CYS A 193 -13.31 -7.66 -0.62
C CYS A 193 -12.54 -7.70 -1.94
N LEU A 194 -11.83 -6.63 -2.29
CA LEU A 194 -11.03 -6.58 -3.52
C LEU A 194 -9.84 -7.56 -3.47
N THR A 195 -9.25 -7.77 -2.30
CA THR A 195 -8.18 -8.77 -2.10
C THR A 195 -8.72 -10.19 -2.30
N VAL A 196 -9.88 -10.51 -1.71
CA VAL A 196 -10.53 -11.82 -1.87
C VAL A 196 -10.90 -12.07 -3.34
N LEU A 197 -11.42 -11.06 -4.04
CA LEU A 197 -11.67 -11.16 -5.47
C LEU A 197 -10.37 -11.45 -6.23
N ASN A 198 -9.26 -10.77 -5.93
CA ASN A 198 -7.97 -11.05 -6.55
C ASN A 198 -7.54 -12.52 -6.36
N VAL A 199 -7.63 -13.03 -5.13
CA VAL A 199 -7.34 -14.46 -4.84
C VAL A 199 -8.20 -15.39 -5.69
N ILE A 200 -9.51 -15.14 -5.78
CA ILE A 200 -10.43 -15.97 -6.59
C ILE A 200 -10.00 -15.98 -8.06
N PHE A 201 -9.70 -14.82 -8.65
CA PHE A 201 -9.29 -14.75 -10.05
C PHE A 201 -7.93 -15.42 -10.31
N LEU A 202 -6.99 -15.34 -9.36
CA LEU A 202 -5.70 -16.05 -9.43
C LEU A 202 -5.89 -17.58 -9.34
N LEU A 203 -6.81 -18.05 -8.48
CA LEU A 203 -7.16 -19.47 -8.37
C LEU A 203 -7.82 -20.01 -9.64
N ILE A 204 -8.69 -19.23 -10.30
CA ILE A 204 -9.27 -19.58 -11.62
C ILE A 204 -8.15 -19.78 -12.66
N GLY A 205 -7.07 -19.00 -12.56
CA GLY A 205 -5.86 -19.15 -13.36
C GLY A 205 -4.98 -20.34 -12.99
N LYS A 206 -5.44 -21.20 -12.07
CA LYS A 206 -4.73 -22.38 -11.54
C LYS A 206 -3.44 -22.08 -10.78
N MET A 207 -3.31 -20.87 -10.24
CA MET A 207 -2.24 -20.57 -9.29
C MET A 207 -2.48 -21.36 -7.98
N PRO A 208 -1.46 -22.02 -7.39
CA PRO A 208 -1.60 -22.67 -6.10
C PRO A 208 -2.13 -21.71 -5.03
N LEU A 209 -2.99 -22.19 -4.11
CA LEU A 209 -3.68 -21.34 -3.13
C LEU A 209 -2.72 -20.45 -2.32
N PHE A 210 -1.62 -21.02 -1.86
CA PHE A 210 -0.62 -20.28 -1.09
C PHE A 210 0.02 -19.14 -1.91
N GLU A 211 0.42 -19.44 -3.16
CA GLU A 211 0.99 -18.45 -4.07
C GLU A 211 -0.05 -17.36 -4.42
N ALA A 212 -1.32 -17.75 -4.62
CA ALA A 212 -2.42 -16.84 -4.92
C ALA A 212 -2.69 -15.85 -3.79
N VAL A 213 -2.72 -16.34 -2.54
CA VAL A 213 -2.91 -15.49 -1.36
C VAL A 213 -1.73 -14.53 -1.18
N CYS A 214 -0.49 -15.01 -1.26
CA CYS A 214 0.70 -14.16 -1.12
C CYS A 214 0.81 -13.11 -2.24
N THR A 215 0.54 -13.51 -3.50
CA THR A 215 0.49 -12.60 -4.64
C THR A 215 -0.61 -11.57 -4.48
N ALA A 216 -1.78 -11.97 -3.98
CA ALA A 216 -2.87 -11.03 -3.71
C ALA A 216 -2.50 -10.01 -2.63
N PHE A 217 -1.78 -10.42 -1.57
CA PHE A 217 -1.28 -9.49 -0.54
C PHE A 217 -0.31 -8.46 -1.11
N GLY A 218 0.66 -8.88 -1.91
CA GLY A 218 1.62 -7.97 -2.55
C GLY A 218 0.96 -7.06 -3.59
N THR A 219 -0.06 -7.54 -4.30
CA THR A 219 -0.86 -6.74 -5.24
C THR A 219 -1.74 -5.72 -4.52
N ALA A 220 -2.45 -6.14 -3.46
CA ALA A 220 -3.36 -5.30 -2.71
C ALA A 220 -2.61 -4.18 -1.97
N GLY A 221 -1.52 -4.56 -1.31
CA GLY A 221 -0.64 -3.62 -0.64
C GLY A 221 0.19 -2.77 -1.60
N THR A 222 0.11 -3.00 -2.92
CA THR A 222 0.94 -2.34 -3.94
C THR A 222 2.42 -2.31 -3.56
N GLY A 223 2.93 -3.45 -3.08
CA GLY A 223 4.34 -3.59 -2.71
C GLY A 223 5.09 -4.69 -3.48
N GLY A 224 4.39 -5.64 -4.11
CA GLY A 224 5.02 -6.49 -5.12
C GLY A 224 6.05 -7.53 -4.68
N PHE A 225 6.04 -7.99 -3.42
CA PHE A 225 6.84 -9.15 -3.03
C PHE A 225 6.36 -10.38 -3.80
N GLY A 226 7.23 -10.90 -4.65
CA GLY A 226 7.04 -12.16 -5.36
C GLY A 226 7.25 -13.33 -4.42
N VAL A 227 6.49 -14.41 -4.65
CA VAL A 227 6.73 -15.73 -4.03
C VAL A 227 7.87 -16.47 -4.74
N LYS A 228 8.19 -16.02 -5.96
CA LYS A 228 9.30 -16.48 -6.78
C LYS A 228 10.19 -15.31 -7.14
N ASN A 229 11.47 -15.56 -7.36
CA ASN A 229 12.47 -14.56 -7.73
C ASN A 229 12.19 -13.91 -9.08
N ASP A 230 11.60 -14.66 -10.01
CA ASP A 230 11.17 -14.15 -11.31
C ASP A 230 9.86 -13.35 -11.23
N SER A 231 9.41 -13.02 -10.02
CA SER A 231 8.23 -12.22 -9.74
C SER A 231 6.95 -12.88 -10.29
N ILE A 232 6.40 -12.37 -11.41
CA ILE A 232 5.23 -12.96 -12.09
C ILE A 232 5.62 -13.52 -13.48
N ALA A 233 6.89 -13.44 -13.89
CA ALA A 233 7.34 -13.78 -15.25
C ALA A 233 7.04 -15.23 -15.63
N GLY A 234 7.30 -16.20 -14.75
CA GLY A 234 7.07 -17.63 -14.98
C GLY A 234 5.61 -18.08 -14.93
N TYR A 235 4.67 -17.20 -14.57
CA TYR A 235 3.24 -17.54 -14.57
C TYR A 235 2.59 -17.34 -15.93
N SER A 236 1.44 -17.98 -16.12
CA SER A 236 0.68 -17.94 -17.38
C SER A 236 0.29 -16.50 -17.77
N PRO A 237 0.11 -16.21 -19.07
CA PRO A 237 -0.36 -14.90 -19.53
C PRO A 237 -1.67 -14.45 -18.87
N TYR A 238 -2.55 -15.40 -18.54
CA TYR A 238 -3.78 -15.11 -17.80
C TYR A 238 -3.48 -14.53 -16.41
N LEU A 239 -2.60 -15.16 -15.63
CA LEU A 239 -2.24 -14.68 -14.29
C LEU A 239 -1.57 -13.31 -14.34
N GLN A 240 -0.70 -13.09 -15.33
CA GLN A 240 -0.09 -11.78 -15.58
C GLN A 240 -1.14 -10.69 -15.85
N ASN A 241 -2.15 -11.00 -16.68
CA ASN A 241 -3.23 -10.06 -16.98
C ASN A 241 -4.11 -9.80 -15.76
N VAL A 242 -4.46 -10.83 -14.98
CA VAL A 242 -5.22 -10.66 -13.73
C VAL A 242 -4.47 -9.75 -12.77
N THR A 243 -3.18 -10.02 -12.52
CA THR A 243 -2.35 -9.17 -11.65
C THR A 243 -2.27 -7.74 -12.19
N THR A 244 -2.13 -7.54 -13.50
CA THR A 244 -2.16 -6.22 -14.14
C THR A 244 -3.44 -5.45 -13.82
N VAL A 245 -4.60 -6.09 -13.99
CA VAL A 245 -5.89 -5.44 -13.73
C VAL A 245 -6.03 -5.12 -12.24
N PHE A 246 -5.70 -6.05 -11.35
CA PHE A 246 -5.83 -5.80 -9.91
C PHE A 246 -4.85 -4.76 -9.40
N MET A 247 -3.60 -4.71 -9.89
CA MET A 247 -2.69 -3.59 -9.60
C MET A 247 -3.34 -2.26 -9.97
N ALA A 248 -3.87 -2.15 -11.20
CA ALA A 248 -4.55 -0.94 -11.66
C ALA A 248 -5.76 -0.58 -10.79
N LEU A 249 -6.54 -1.57 -10.32
CA LEU A 249 -7.67 -1.36 -9.42
C LEU A 249 -7.25 -0.89 -8.02
N PHE A 250 -6.20 -1.48 -7.44
CA PHE A 250 -5.69 -1.04 -6.13
C PHE A 250 -5.07 0.37 -6.18
N GLY A 251 -4.64 0.83 -7.35
CA GLY A 251 -4.19 2.21 -7.59
C GLY A 251 -5.30 3.27 -7.69
N ILE A 252 -6.58 2.87 -7.70
CA ILE A 252 -7.74 3.79 -7.72
C ILE A 252 -8.10 4.21 -6.29
N ASN A 253 -8.61 5.44 -6.14
CA ASN A 253 -9.12 5.94 -4.86
C ASN A 253 -10.29 5.08 -4.35
N PHE A 254 -10.17 4.53 -3.14
CA PHE A 254 -11.20 3.66 -2.56
C PHE A 254 -12.57 4.34 -2.35
N SER A 255 -12.59 5.67 -2.29
CA SER A 255 -13.83 6.47 -2.27
C SER A 255 -14.66 6.26 -3.54
N CYS A 256 -14.02 6.01 -4.69
CA CYS A 256 -14.72 5.72 -5.95
C CYS A 256 -15.49 4.40 -5.84
N TYR A 257 -14.88 3.35 -5.26
CA TYR A 257 -15.57 2.07 -5.04
C TYR A 257 -16.77 2.21 -4.11
N TYR A 258 -16.64 3.01 -3.05
CA TYR A 258 -17.77 3.32 -2.18
C TYR A 258 -18.91 4.02 -2.95
N LEU A 259 -18.60 5.02 -3.78
CA LEU A 259 -19.61 5.71 -4.58
C LEU A 259 -20.29 4.80 -5.60
N LEU A 260 -19.57 3.85 -6.19
CA LEU A 260 -20.15 2.81 -7.06
C LEU A 260 -21.14 1.93 -6.29
N LEU A 261 -20.80 1.51 -5.06
CA LEU A 261 -21.68 0.68 -4.22
C LEU A 261 -22.97 1.39 -3.81
N VAL A 262 -22.92 2.71 -3.59
CA VAL A 262 -24.11 3.52 -3.26
C VAL A 262 -24.90 3.92 -4.53
N GLY A 263 -24.43 3.53 -5.72
CA GLY A 263 -25.11 3.76 -7.00
C GLY A 263 -24.86 5.14 -7.61
N ASN A 264 -23.90 5.91 -7.11
CA ASN A 264 -23.56 7.23 -7.65
C ASN A 264 -22.48 7.14 -8.74
N PHE A 265 -22.80 6.44 -9.83
CA PHE A 265 -21.89 6.24 -10.96
C PHE A 265 -21.45 7.57 -11.61
N ARG A 266 -22.35 8.55 -11.68
CA ARG A 266 -22.08 9.83 -12.34
C ARG A 266 -20.95 10.60 -11.68
N SER A 267 -20.87 10.58 -10.34
CA SER A 267 -19.76 11.22 -9.62
C SER A 267 -18.43 10.53 -9.89
N VAL A 268 -18.40 9.21 -10.02
CA VAL A 268 -17.18 8.44 -10.28
C VAL A 268 -16.63 8.74 -11.67
N PHE A 269 -17.46 8.69 -12.72
CA PHE A 269 -17.00 8.97 -14.09
C PHE A 269 -16.67 10.44 -14.34
N LYS A 270 -17.17 11.35 -13.50
CA LYS A 270 -16.80 12.78 -13.54
C LYS A 270 -15.54 13.09 -12.74
N ASP A 271 -15.06 12.17 -11.91
CA ASP A 271 -13.89 12.38 -11.08
C ASP A 271 -12.65 12.65 -11.96
N GLU A 272 -12.06 13.83 -11.77
CA GLU A 272 -10.95 14.29 -12.58
C GLU A 272 -9.68 13.47 -12.33
N GLU A 273 -9.47 13.00 -11.10
CA GLU A 273 -8.30 12.22 -10.72
C GLU A 273 -8.36 10.82 -11.35
N LEU A 274 -9.50 10.13 -11.26
CA LEU A 274 -9.71 8.83 -11.90
C LEU A 274 -9.52 8.91 -13.41
N ARG A 275 -10.05 9.94 -14.06
CA ARG A 275 -9.90 10.15 -15.51
C ARG A 275 -8.44 10.39 -15.90
N MET A 276 -7.72 11.19 -15.12
CA MET A 276 -6.29 11.41 -15.32
C MET A 276 -5.50 10.11 -15.15
N TYR A 277 -5.77 9.37 -14.08
CA TYR A 277 -5.13 8.08 -13.79
C TYR A 277 -5.32 7.07 -14.94
N LEU A 278 -6.57 6.83 -15.36
CA LEU A 278 -6.86 5.91 -16.47
C LEU A 278 -6.28 6.42 -17.80
N GLY A 279 -6.33 7.72 -18.04
CA GLY A 279 -5.75 8.34 -19.23
C GLY A 279 -4.23 8.16 -19.32
N ILE A 280 -3.52 8.33 -18.20
CA ILE A 280 -2.08 8.10 -18.11
C ILE A 280 -1.74 6.62 -18.30
N LEU A 281 -2.48 5.73 -17.63
CA LEU A 281 -2.27 4.28 -17.74
C LEU A 281 -2.41 3.82 -19.20
N VAL A 282 -3.54 4.12 -19.84
CA VAL A 282 -3.79 3.70 -21.24
C VAL A 282 -2.83 4.42 -22.19
N GLY A 283 -2.62 5.73 -22.03
CA GLY A 283 -1.73 6.51 -22.88
C GLY A 283 -0.29 6.02 -22.84
N ALA A 284 0.25 5.77 -21.65
CA ALA A 284 1.60 5.24 -21.48
C ALA A 284 1.74 3.83 -22.05
N THR A 285 0.76 2.95 -21.82
CA THR A 285 0.76 1.61 -22.44
C THR A 285 0.82 1.71 -23.96
N LEU A 286 -0.01 2.55 -24.59
CA LEU A 286 -0.02 2.70 -26.05
C LEU A 286 1.32 3.24 -26.60
N LEU A 287 1.91 4.23 -25.93
CA LEU A 287 3.20 4.80 -26.32
C LEU A 287 4.35 3.78 -26.19
N ILE A 288 4.35 2.99 -25.11
CA ILE A 288 5.35 1.94 -24.90
C ILE A 288 5.16 0.82 -25.93
N VAL A 289 3.93 0.36 -26.18
CA VAL A 289 3.64 -0.65 -27.21
C VAL A 289 4.10 -0.18 -28.59
N TRP A 290 3.88 1.10 -28.91
CA TRP A 290 4.36 1.68 -30.16
C TRP A 290 5.89 1.62 -30.27
N ASN A 291 6.60 1.93 -29.19
CA ASN A 291 8.05 1.92 -29.15
C ASN A 291 8.66 0.51 -29.10
N LEU A 292 7.89 -0.50 -28.65
CA LEU A 292 8.30 -1.91 -28.61
C LEU A 292 7.98 -2.68 -29.90
N ARG A 293 7.61 -2.00 -30.98
CA ARG A 293 7.35 -2.64 -32.28
C ARG A 293 8.58 -3.43 -32.75
N GLY A 294 8.39 -4.72 -33.01
CA GLY A 294 9.45 -5.63 -33.42
C GLY A 294 10.34 -6.18 -32.29
N PHE A 295 10.13 -5.75 -31.03
CA PHE A 295 10.87 -6.26 -29.88
C PHE A 295 10.33 -7.62 -29.39
N TYR A 296 9.01 -7.81 -29.44
CA TYR A 296 8.34 -9.07 -29.11
C TYR A 296 7.80 -9.76 -30.37
N PRO A 297 7.69 -11.11 -30.37
CA PRO A 297 7.15 -11.88 -31.49
C PRO A 297 5.74 -11.46 -31.92
N THR A 298 4.88 -11.08 -30.97
CA THR A 298 3.50 -10.71 -31.24
C THR A 298 3.11 -9.38 -30.61
N LEU A 299 2.15 -8.69 -31.24
CA LEU A 299 1.58 -7.46 -30.68
C LEU A 299 0.89 -7.73 -29.32
N GLY A 300 0.26 -8.91 -29.16
CA GLY A 300 -0.40 -9.30 -27.91
C GLY A 300 0.57 -9.39 -26.74
N GLU A 301 1.77 -9.95 -26.96
CA GLU A 301 2.82 -9.99 -25.95
C GLU A 301 3.37 -8.61 -25.62
N ALA A 302 3.59 -7.77 -26.63
CA ALA A 302 4.01 -6.38 -26.42
C ALA A 302 2.99 -5.60 -25.57
N VAL A 303 1.69 -5.73 -25.89
CA VAL A 303 0.60 -5.11 -25.11
C VAL A 303 0.57 -5.64 -23.68
N ARG A 304 0.66 -6.96 -23.49
CA ARG A 304 0.66 -7.57 -22.15
C ARG A 304 1.82 -7.06 -21.30
N HIS A 305 3.06 -7.15 -21.79
CA HIS A 305 4.22 -6.72 -21.02
C HIS A 305 4.22 -5.21 -20.78
N ALA A 306 3.86 -4.40 -21.78
CA ALA A 306 3.72 -2.95 -21.62
C ALA A 306 2.66 -2.59 -20.58
N ALA A 307 1.45 -3.18 -20.66
CA ALA A 307 0.37 -2.93 -19.71
C ALA A 307 0.76 -3.37 -18.29
N PHE A 308 1.40 -4.53 -18.17
CA PHE A 308 1.87 -5.04 -16.88
C PHE A 308 2.87 -4.09 -16.23
N GLN A 309 3.91 -3.68 -16.96
CA GLN A 309 4.96 -2.82 -16.42
C GLN A 309 4.44 -1.40 -16.15
N VAL A 310 3.59 -0.85 -17.03
CA VAL A 310 2.93 0.44 -16.77
C VAL A 310 2.09 0.36 -15.51
N SER A 311 1.22 -0.64 -15.36
CA SER A 311 0.41 -0.78 -14.16
C SER A 311 1.29 -0.95 -12.93
N SER A 312 2.27 -1.84 -12.97
CA SER A 312 3.15 -2.14 -11.83
C SER A 312 3.93 -0.91 -11.36
N VAL A 313 4.56 -0.18 -12.28
CA VAL A 313 5.39 0.98 -11.96
C VAL A 313 4.52 2.18 -11.57
N MET A 314 3.42 2.43 -12.29
CA MET A 314 2.52 3.54 -12.00
C MET A 314 1.80 3.38 -10.66
N THR A 315 1.42 2.16 -10.28
CA THR A 315 0.82 1.91 -8.95
C THR A 315 1.85 1.65 -7.86
N THR A 316 3.14 1.79 -8.20
CA THR A 316 4.29 1.50 -7.33
C THR A 316 4.30 0.10 -6.74
N THR A 317 3.65 -0.86 -7.41
CA THR A 317 3.59 -2.25 -6.95
C THR A 317 4.94 -2.93 -7.07
N GLY A 318 5.65 -2.78 -8.18
CA GLY A 318 7.00 -3.34 -8.33
C GLY A 318 7.08 -4.82 -8.73
N TYR A 319 5.99 -5.45 -9.14
CA TYR A 319 6.07 -6.74 -9.86
C TYR A 319 6.69 -6.57 -11.25
N ALA A 320 7.28 -7.65 -11.76
CA ALA A 320 7.82 -7.69 -13.12
C ALA A 320 7.40 -8.97 -13.86
N THR A 321 7.24 -8.86 -15.18
CA THR A 321 7.06 -10.01 -16.10
C THR A 321 8.20 -10.16 -17.10
N THR A 322 9.08 -9.18 -17.18
CA THR A 322 10.18 -9.08 -18.13
C THR A 322 11.18 -8.06 -17.61
N ASP A 323 12.42 -8.16 -18.07
CA ASP A 323 13.45 -7.17 -17.78
C ASP A 323 13.27 -5.94 -18.70
N PHE A 324 12.58 -4.93 -18.18
CA PHE A 324 12.36 -3.67 -18.90
C PHE A 324 13.61 -2.77 -18.94
N ALA A 325 14.71 -3.13 -18.27
CA ALA A 325 15.99 -2.44 -18.45
C ALA A 325 16.60 -2.71 -19.83
N LEU A 326 16.12 -3.73 -20.55
CA LEU A 326 16.49 -4.02 -21.93
C LEU A 326 15.62 -3.27 -22.96
N TRP A 327 14.57 -2.57 -22.52
CA TRP A 327 13.70 -1.81 -23.42
C TRP A 327 14.37 -0.54 -23.95
N PRO A 328 13.91 0.02 -25.09
CA PRO A 328 14.48 1.27 -25.60
C PRO A 328 14.30 2.43 -24.61
N ALA A 329 15.25 3.38 -24.62
CA ALA A 329 15.34 4.49 -23.67
C ALA A 329 14.05 5.33 -23.56
N PHE A 330 13.29 5.46 -24.65
CA PHE A 330 11.99 6.15 -24.61
C PHE A 330 10.98 5.44 -23.70
N SER A 331 10.87 4.10 -23.77
CA SER A 331 9.99 3.33 -22.88
C SER A 331 10.45 3.41 -21.42
N GLN A 332 11.76 3.34 -21.18
CA GLN A 332 12.33 3.47 -19.83
C GLN A 332 12.05 4.86 -19.23
N SER A 333 12.15 5.91 -20.03
CA SER A 333 11.86 7.29 -19.62
C SER A 333 10.38 7.45 -19.22
N ILE A 334 9.46 6.85 -19.96
CA ILE A 334 8.04 6.83 -19.60
C ILE A 334 7.83 6.12 -18.25
N LEU A 335 8.40 4.93 -18.06
CA LEU A 335 8.28 4.20 -16.79
C LEU A 335 8.84 5.01 -15.61
N LEU A 336 9.97 5.69 -15.79
CA LEU A 336 10.56 6.56 -14.78
C LEU A 336 9.64 7.74 -14.42
N LEU A 337 8.99 8.36 -15.41
CA LEU A 337 7.99 9.41 -15.16
C LEU A 337 6.76 8.87 -14.42
N LEU A 338 6.29 7.67 -14.78
CA LEU A 338 5.15 7.03 -14.11
C LEU A 338 5.44 6.74 -12.63
N MET A 339 6.65 6.31 -12.31
CA MET A 339 7.11 6.06 -10.94
C MET A 339 6.97 7.32 -10.05
N VAL A 340 7.18 8.52 -10.62
CA VAL A 340 7.04 9.79 -9.89
C VAL A 340 5.58 10.19 -9.71
N ILE A 341 4.75 10.07 -10.75
CA ILE A 341 3.33 10.48 -10.70
C ILE A 341 2.56 9.60 -9.71
N GLY A 342 2.75 8.28 -9.78
CA GLY A 342 2.14 7.31 -8.88
C GLY A 342 0.62 7.15 -9.05
N ALA A 343 0.00 6.57 -8.01
CA ALA A 343 -1.42 6.19 -7.99
C ALA A 343 -2.35 7.35 -7.57
N CYS A 344 -3.67 7.09 -7.49
CA CYS A 344 -4.63 8.07 -6.97
C CYS A 344 -4.42 8.34 -5.46
N ALA A 345 -4.80 9.52 -4.98
CA ALA A 345 -4.91 9.80 -3.55
C ALA A 345 -5.99 8.89 -2.92
N GLY A 346 -5.75 8.40 -1.71
CA GLY A 346 -6.66 7.44 -1.06
C GLY A 346 -6.67 6.04 -1.69
N SER A 347 -5.68 5.71 -2.53
CA SER A 347 -5.31 4.34 -2.92
C SER A 347 -4.15 3.81 -2.05
N THR A 348 -3.82 2.52 -2.17
CA THR A 348 -2.69 1.90 -1.46
C THR A 348 -1.32 2.22 -2.08
N GLY A 349 -1.28 2.68 -3.33
CA GLY A 349 -0.02 3.00 -4.04
C GLY A 349 0.74 4.19 -3.45
N GLY A 350 1.93 4.45 -3.96
CA GLY A 350 2.81 5.54 -3.53
C GLY A 350 2.90 6.71 -4.51
N GLY A 351 4.05 7.41 -4.47
CA GLY A 351 4.42 8.50 -5.39
C GLY A 351 3.91 9.89 -5.00
N LEU A 352 4.04 10.84 -5.93
CA LEU A 352 3.53 12.21 -5.77
C LEU A 352 1.99 12.24 -5.68
N LYS A 353 1.34 11.20 -6.21
CA LYS A 353 -0.12 11.01 -6.35
C LYS A 353 -0.71 11.83 -7.50
N CYS A 354 -1.63 11.21 -8.24
CA CYS A 354 -2.34 11.82 -9.36
C CYS A 354 -3.03 13.14 -8.95
N ALA A 355 -3.66 13.22 -7.78
CA ALA A 355 -4.25 14.46 -7.27
C ALA A 355 -3.26 15.64 -7.19
N ARG A 356 -2.02 15.40 -6.73
CA ARG A 356 -1.03 16.48 -6.64
C ARG A 356 -0.50 16.85 -8.03
N ALA A 357 -0.29 15.87 -8.91
CA ALA A 357 0.10 16.13 -10.29
C ALA A 357 -0.96 16.98 -11.02
N LEU A 358 -2.25 16.68 -10.81
CA LEU A 358 -3.37 17.46 -11.34
C LEU A 358 -3.37 18.91 -10.81
N LEU A 359 -3.15 19.11 -9.50
CA LEU A 359 -3.04 20.43 -8.89
C LEU A 359 -1.89 21.24 -9.49
N LEU A 360 -0.70 20.62 -9.62
CA LEU A 360 0.48 21.27 -10.20
C LEU A 360 0.23 21.68 -11.65
N PHE A 361 -0.40 20.82 -12.45
CA PHE A 361 -0.73 21.15 -13.85
C PHE A 361 -1.73 22.30 -13.95
N LYS A 362 -2.78 22.30 -13.12
CA LYS A 362 -3.76 23.39 -13.06
C LYS A 362 -3.15 24.70 -12.53
N GLY A 363 -2.23 24.60 -11.56
CA GLY A 363 -1.45 25.72 -11.02
C GLY A 363 -0.56 26.35 -12.08
N LEU A 364 0.21 25.53 -12.81
CA LEU A 364 1.04 25.99 -13.91
C LEU A 364 0.21 26.69 -14.99
N LYS A 365 -0.91 26.09 -15.39
CA LYS A 365 -1.83 26.69 -16.37
C LYS A 365 -2.39 28.03 -15.89
N ARG A 366 -2.78 28.14 -14.61
CA ARG A 366 -3.22 29.39 -14.00
C ARG A 366 -2.12 30.44 -14.06
N ASN A 367 -0.90 30.10 -13.64
CA ASN A 367 0.22 31.04 -13.59
C ASN A 367 0.58 31.55 -14.99
N ILE A 368 0.63 30.67 -16.00
CA ILE A 368 0.84 31.08 -17.40
C ILE A 368 -0.26 32.05 -17.86
N HIS A 369 -1.53 31.75 -17.57
CA HIS A 369 -2.62 32.63 -17.95
C HIS A 369 -2.60 33.97 -17.21
N GLN A 370 -2.17 34.01 -15.94
CA GLN A 370 -2.03 35.25 -15.19
C GLN A 370 -0.89 36.13 -15.73
N VAL A 371 0.23 35.53 -16.13
CA VAL A 371 1.32 36.25 -16.81
C VAL A 371 0.84 36.87 -18.13
N LEU A 372 0.01 36.15 -18.89
CA LEU A 372 -0.57 36.67 -20.13
C LEU A 372 -1.70 37.70 -19.88
N HIS A 373 -2.46 37.57 -18.78
CA HIS A 373 -3.66 38.35 -18.48
C HIS A 373 -3.70 38.80 -17.01
N HIS A 374 -2.88 39.80 -16.68
CA HIS A 374 -2.60 40.32 -15.34
C HIS A 374 -3.82 40.71 -14.48
N ARG A 375 -4.98 41.00 -15.09
CA ARG A 375 -6.21 41.42 -14.36
C ARG A 375 -7.19 40.26 -14.10
N ARG A 376 -6.88 39.04 -14.55
CA ARG A 376 -7.80 37.90 -14.46
C ARG A 376 -7.56 37.11 -13.18
N VAL A 377 -8.54 37.13 -12.27
CA VAL A 377 -8.55 36.23 -11.11
C VAL A 377 -9.10 34.88 -11.55
N GLN A 378 -8.27 33.83 -11.50
CA GLN A 378 -8.65 32.45 -11.79
C GLN A 378 -8.51 31.60 -10.54
N THR A 379 -9.58 30.92 -10.14
CA THR A 379 -9.57 29.94 -9.06
C THR A 379 -9.33 28.55 -9.61
N ILE A 380 -8.51 27.76 -8.92
CA ILE A 380 -8.31 26.35 -9.27
C ILE A 380 -9.45 25.54 -8.67
N ARG A 381 -10.05 24.68 -9.50
CA ARG A 381 -11.11 23.77 -9.06
C ARG A 381 -10.68 22.32 -9.27
N ILE A 382 -11.06 21.43 -8.35
CA ILE A 382 -11.02 19.98 -8.50
C ILE A 382 -12.42 19.45 -8.24
N ASN A 383 -12.95 18.62 -9.15
CA ASN A 383 -14.30 18.07 -9.06
C ASN A 383 -15.35 19.16 -8.75
N ASP A 384 -15.28 20.27 -9.48
CA ASP A 384 -16.12 21.48 -9.31
C ASP A 384 -16.00 22.22 -7.96
N GLN A 385 -15.12 21.78 -7.06
CA GLN A 385 -14.85 22.47 -5.79
C GLN A 385 -13.62 23.37 -5.88
N VAL A 386 -13.73 24.59 -5.35
CA VAL A 386 -12.61 25.54 -5.30
C VAL A 386 -11.56 25.07 -4.30
N VAL A 387 -10.31 24.99 -4.74
CA VAL A 387 -9.16 24.69 -3.89
C VAL A 387 -8.66 26.00 -3.28
N GLY A 388 -8.50 26.03 -1.95
CA GLY A 388 -8.00 27.21 -1.26
C GLY A 388 -6.52 27.46 -1.53
N GLU A 389 -6.11 28.74 -1.57
CA GLU A 389 -4.72 29.13 -1.90
C GLU A 389 -3.68 28.52 -0.95
N LYS A 390 -3.99 28.33 0.34
CA LYS A 390 -3.09 27.67 1.31
C LYS A 390 -2.70 26.22 0.96
N VAL A 391 -3.39 25.58 0.01
CA VAL A 391 -3.09 24.23 -0.48
C VAL A 391 -2.27 24.29 -1.78
N LEU A 392 -2.28 25.45 -2.44
CA LEU A 392 -1.62 25.71 -3.72
C LEU A 392 -0.25 26.40 -3.53
N ASP A 393 -0.13 27.23 -2.50
CA ASP A 393 1.11 27.81 -1.95
C ASP A 393 1.88 26.75 -1.13
#